data_AF-A0A939LDQ0-F1
#
_entry.id   AF-A0A939LDQ0-F1
#
_cell.length_a   1.000
_cell.length_b   1.000
_cell.length_c   1.000
_cell.angle_alpha   90.00
_cell.angle_beta   90.00
_cell.angle_gamma   90.00
#
_symmetry.space_group_name_H-M   'P 1'
#
loop_
_entity.id
_entity.type
_entity.pdbx_description
1 polymer ?
#
loop_
_entity_poly.entity_id
_entity_poly.type
_entity_poly.pdbx_seq_one_letter_code
_entity_poly.pdbx_strand_id
1 'polypeptide(L)'
;MTSKLDVAVPAEGGVSLHGWLFVPDGRGTHPAVTMAHGFGGSTSYNETHPYLAEAGQNGRQAWLAAIDKIAALNPTAVVVGQSPLDPDNSPSHIDATRQYIRDFDELNNESETARQLYDRMLALYPDRTNPGSLWASTHTAKEAEKV
;
A
#
# COMPACT_ATOMS: atom_id res chain seq x y z
N MET A 1 -24.07 -4.37 -17.93
CA MET A 1 -24.38 -4.32 -16.48
C MET A 1 -23.22 -4.91 -15.69
N THR A 2 -22.55 -4.09 -14.89
CA THR A 2 -21.47 -4.56 -14.00
C THR A 2 -22.05 -5.49 -12.92
N SER A 3 -21.44 -6.67 -12.71
CA SER A 3 -21.81 -7.55 -11.60
C SER A 3 -21.03 -7.18 -10.34
N LYS A 4 -21.72 -7.12 -9.20
CA LYS A 4 -21.11 -6.92 -7.88
C LYS A 4 -20.98 -8.28 -7.21
N LEU A 5 -19.78 -8.63 -6.79
CA LEU A 5 -19.47 -9.86 -6.07
C LEU A 5 -18.96 -9.50 -4.67
N ASP A 6 -19.51 -10.15 -3.64
CA ASP A 6 -18.91 -10.18 -2.31
C ASP A 6 -17.76 -11.18 -2.34
N VAL A 7 -16.53 -10.70 -2.16
CA VAL A 7 -15.32 -11.52 -2.16
C VAL A 7 -14.75 -11.60 -0.76
N ALA A 8 -14.29 -12.79 -0.38
CA ALA A 8 -13.56 -13.03 0.85
C ALA A 8 -12.20 -13.64 0.49
N VAL A 9 -11.12 -12.98 0.85
CA VAL A 9 -9.76 -13.44 0.63
C VAL A 9 -9.19 -13.87 1.98
N PRO A 10 -8.85 -15.15 2.17
CA PRO A 10 -8.22 -15.59 3.40
C PRO A 10 -6.83 -14.95 3.53
N ALA A 11 -6.53 -14.50 4.74
CA ALA A 11 -5.24 -13.99 5.19
C ALA A 11 -4.72 -14.88 6.33
N GLU A 12 -3.46 -14.67 6.71
CA GLU A 12 -2.81 -15.46 7.75
C GLU A 12 -3.45 -15.20 9.14
N GLY A 13 -3.31 -16.16 10.06
CA GLY A 13 -3.86 -16.03 11.43
C GLY A 13 -5.38 -16.19 11.53
N GLY A 14 -6.04 -16.78 10.52
CA GLY A 14 -7.49 -16.97 10.52
C GLY A 14 -8.29 -15.71 10.18
N VAL A 15 -7.62 -14.66 9.71
CA VAL A 15 -8.26 -13.41 9.26
C VAL A 15 -8.82 -13.60 7.85
N SER A 16 -9.99 -13.05 7.58
CA SER A 16 -10.58 -12.98 6.23
C SER A 16 -10.80 -11.54 5.82
N LEU A 17 -10.28 -11.16 4.65
CA LEU A 17 -10.46 -9.84 4.06
C LEU A 17 -11.70 -9.86 3.17
N HIS A 18 -12.70 -9.06 3.50
CA HIS A 18 -13.92 -8.95 2.72
C HIS A 18 -13.91 -7.69 1.87
N GLY A 19 -14.47 -7.78 0.66
CA GLY A 19 -14.57 -6.63 -0.25
C GLY A 19 -15.63 -6.84 -1.32
N TRP A 20 -15.85 -5.79 -2.10
CA TRP A 20 -16.72 -5.82 -3.27
C TRP A 20 -15.89 -5.79 -4.53
N LEU A 21 -16.05 -6.80 -5.38
CA LEU A 21 -15.49 -6.84 -6.72
C LEU A 21 -16.57 -6.46 -7.73
N PHE A 22 -16.30 -5.44 -8.53
CA PHE A 22 -17.17 -5.00 -9.61
C PHE A 22 -16.61 -5.49 -10.95
N VAL A 23 -17.29 -6.46 -11.59
CA VAL A 23 -16.85 -7.08 -12.85
C VAL A 23 -17.68 -6.52 -14.01
N PRO A 24 -17.07 -5.83 -14.99
CA PRO A 24 -17.78 -5.38 -16.18
C PRO A 24 -18.27 -6.55 -17.03
N ASP A 25 -19.34 -6.34 -17.81
CA ASP A 25 -19.78 -7.33 -18.79
C ASP A 25 -18.81 -7.44 -19.98
N GLY A 26 -18.74 -8.62 -20.59
CA GLY A 26 -17.95 -8.90 -21.79
C GLY A 26 -16.88 -9.96 -21.56
N ARG A 27 -16.25 -10.42 -22.64
CA ARG A 27 -15.03 -11.23 -22.59
C ARG A 27 -13.85 -10.32 -22.90
N GLY A 28 -12.76 -10.42 -22.15
CA GLY A 28 -11.52 -9.68 -22.40
C GLY A 28 -10.87 -9.18 -21.11
N THR A 29 -9.76 -8.46 -21.24
CA THR A 29 -9.13 -7.76 -20.13
C THR A 29 -10.03 -6.60 -19.71
N HIS A 30 -10.49 -6.63 -18.46
CA HIS A 30 -11.28 -5.55 -17.88
C HIS A 30 -10.38 -4.66 -17.01
N PRO A 31 -10.65 -3.35 -16.92
CA PRO A 31 -9.98 -2.50 -15.95
C PRO A 31 -10.33 -2.99 -14.53
N ALA A 32 -9.32 -3.39 -13.77
CA ALA A 32 -9.47 -3.73 -12.36
C ALA A 32 -9.29 -2.45 -11.53
N VAL A 33 -10.34 -2.02 -10.81
CA VAL A 33 -10.22 -0.96 -9.82
C VAL A 33 -9.91 -1.61 -8.48
N THR A 34 -8.65 -1.57 -8.05
CA THR A 34 -8.24 -2.06 -6.73
C THR A 34 -8.16 -0.91 -5.75
N MET A 35 -9.16 -0.84 -4.88
CA MET A 35 -9.12 -0.06 -3.65
C MET A 35 -8.64 -1.01 -2.53
N ALA A 36 -7.46 -0.80 -1.93
CA ALA A 36 -7.02 -1.58 -0.76
C ALA A 36 -6.15 -0.80 0.24
N HIS A 37 -6.72 -0.30 1.34
CA HIS A 37 -6.24 0.60 2.41
C HIS A 37 -5.64 -0.43 3.37
N GLY A 38 -4.85 -0.02 4.34
CA GLY A 38 -4.96 -0.70 5.63
C GLY A 38 -6.18 -0.10 6.31
N PHE A 39 -7.31 -0.77 6.55
CA PHE A 39 -7.91 -1.94 5.87
C PHE A 39 -8.82 -1.46 4.70
N GLY A 40 -8.52 -1.71 3.41
CA GLY A 40 -9.47 -1.72 2.26
C GLY A 40 -9.67 -0.61 1.16
N GLY A 41 -9.05 0.57 1.06
CA GLY A 41 -8.87 1.44 -0.14
C GLY A 41 -7.59 2.32 -0.52
N SER A 42 -6.29 2.01 -0.34
CA SER A 42 -5.16 2.56 -1.15
C SER A 42 -3.93 1.64 -1.21
N THR A 43 -3.92 0.66 -2.13
CA THR A 43 -2.80 -0.30 -2.24
C THR A 43 -1.60 0.29 -2.93
N SER A 44 -1.81 1.48 -3.50
CA SER A 44 -0.81 2.22 -4.17
C SER A 44 -0.95 3.69 -3.79
N TYR A 45 0.17 4.40 -3.74
CA TYR A 45 0.23 5.83 -3.44
C TYR A 45 0.87 6.51 -4.63
N ASN A 46 0.22 7.56 -5.13
CA ASN A 46 0.81 8.45 -6.11
C ASN A 46 1.43 9.63 -5.36
N GLU A 47 2.76 9.77 -5.45
CA GLU A 47 3.49 10.95 -4.95
C GLU A 47 3.22 11.32 -3.48
N THR A 48 2.85 10.36 -2.64
CA THR A 48 2.53 10.59 -1.22
C THR A 48 3.22 9.55 -0.34
N HIS A 49 3.69 9.96 0.84
CA HIS A 49 4.21 9.05 1.85
C HIS A 49 3.05 8.23 2.46
N PRO A 50 3.05 6.88 2.33
CA PRO A 50 2.10 6.01 2.99
C PRO A 50 2.11 6.15 4.51
N TYR A 51 0.91 6.09 5.10
CA TYR A 51 0.75 6.05 6.56
C TYR A 51 0.90 4.61 7.04
N LEU A 52 2.10 4.25 7.48
CA LEU A 52 2.47 2.89 7.93
C LEU A 52 2.37 2.70 9.45
N ALA A 53 2.06 3.76 10.20
CA ALA A 53 2.01 3.74 11.66
C ALA A 53 1.08 2.63 12.22
N GLU A 54 -0.05 2.38 11.55
CA GLU A 54 -1.02 1.36 11.97
C GLU A 54 -0.70 -0.04 11.46
N ALA A 55 0.24 -0.17 10.52
CA ALA A 55 0.47 -1.43 9.83
C ALA A 55 1.40 -2.40 10.60
N GLY A 56 2.22 -1.94 11.55
CA GLY A 56 3.23 -2.80 12.20
C GLY A 56 4.10 -3.60 11.21
N GLN A 57 4.99 -4.49 11.66
CA GLN A 57 5.76 -5.33 10.71
C GLN A 57 4.85 -6.32 9.98
N ASN A 58 3.99 -7.03 10.73
CA ASN A 58 3.13 -8.08 10.17
C ASN A 58 2.09 -7.52 9.18
N GLY A 59 1.49 -6.37 9.46
CA GLY A 59 0.54 -5.76 8.52
C GLY A 59 1.22 -5.19 7.28
N ARG A 60 2.46 -4.69 7.36
CA ARG A 60 3.24 -4.33 6.16
C ARG A 60 3.54 -5.55 5.28
N GLN A 61 3.87 -6.70 5.87
CA GLN A 61 4.05 -7.94 5.11
C GLN A 61 2.74 -8.46 4.50
N ALA A 62 1.62 -8.39 5.24
CA ALA A 62 0.30 -8.71 4.71
C ALA A 62 -0.09 -7.79 3.53
N TRP A 63 0.29 -6.52 3.60
CA TRP A 63 0.09 -5.56 2.51
C TRP A 63 0.91 -5.93 1.27
N LEU A 64 2.20 -6.26 1.41
CA LEU A 64 3.01 -6.75 0.29
C LEU A 64 2.38 -7.98 -0.38
N ALA A 65 1.87 -8.94 0.40
CA ALA A 65 1.17 -10.10 -0.14
C ALA A 65 -0.14 -9.74 -0.87
N ALA A 66 -0.86 -8.73 -0.41
CA ALA A 66 -2.04 -8.21 -1.11
C ALA A 66 -1.67 -7.53 -2.44
N ILE A 67 -0.59 -6.74 -2.46
CA ILE A 67 -0.02 -6.14 -3.66
C ILE A 67 0.34 -7.21 -4.69
N ASP A 68 0.94 -8.33 -4.26
CA ASP A 68 1.31 -9.41 -5.17
C ASP A 68 0.10 -10.11 -5.79
N LYS A 69 -0.98 -10.32 -5.02
CA LYS A 69 -2.25 -10.83 -5.55
C LYS A 69 -2.85 -9.89 -6.59
N ILE A 70 -2.77 -8.58 -6.37
CA ILE A 70 -3.26 -7.56 -7.32
C ILE A 70 -2.41 -7.53 -8.60
N ALA A 71 -1.08 -7.53 -8.46
CA ALA A 71 -0.17 -7.54 -9.59
C ALA A 71 -0.39 -8.77 -10.50
N ALA A 72 -0.70 -9.93 -9.90
CA ALA A 72 -1.01 -11.15 -10.64
C ALA A 72 -2.28 -11.07 -11.52
N LEU A 73 -3.16 -10.09 -11.29
CA LEU A 73 -4.32 -9.82 -12.15
C LEU A 73 -3.95 -9.08 -13.45
N ASN A 74 -2.70 -8.64 -13.58
CA ASN A 74 -2.18 -7.85 -14.69
C ASN A 74 -3.07 -6.62 -15.02
N PRO A 75 -3.30 -5.72 -14.04
CA PRO A 75 -4.19 -4.59 -14.22
C PRO A 75 -3.65 -3.60 -15.25
N THR A 76 -4.54 -3.05 -16.07
CA THR A 76 -4.20 -2.01 -17.06
C THR A 76 -4.40 -0.58 -16.53
N ALA A 77 -5.02 -0.42 -15.36
CA ALA A 77 -5.17 0.84 -14.65
C ALA A 77 -5.30 0.57 -13.14
N VAL A 78 -4.84 1.51 -12.31
CA VAL A 78 -4.90 1.44 -10.85
C VAL A 78 -5.30 2.81 -10.31
N VAL A 79 -6.47 2.89 -9.70
CA VAL A 79 -6.95 4.11 -9.05
C VAL A 79 -6.48 4.09 -7.60
N VAL A 80 -5.62 5.03 -7.23
CA VAL A 80 -5.11 5.14 -5.86
C VAL A 80 -5.96 6.07 -5.03
N GLY A 81 -6.36 5.63 -3.83
CA GLY A 81 -7.28 6.39 -2.98
C GLY A 81 -6.65 7.65 -2.37
N GLN A 82 -5.32 7.73 -2.26
CA GLN A 82 -4.59 8.97 -2.00
C GLN A 82 -3.85 9.40 -3.28
N SER A 83 -4.53 10.24 -4.06
CA SER A 83 -4.09 10.75 -5.36
C SER A 83 -4.05 12.28 -5.39
N PRO A 84 -3.22 12.90 -6.24
CA PRO A 84 -3.46 14.27 -6.70
C PRO A 84 -4.81 14.38 -7.43
N LEU A 85 -5.28 15.61 -7.69
CA LEU A 85 -6.60 15.86 -8.32
C LEU A 85 -6.75 15.23 -9.72
N ASP A 86 -5.65 14.99 -10.42
CA ASP A 86 -5.62 14.35 -11.75
C ASP A 86 -4.57 13.22 -11.77
N PRO A 87 -4.91 12.02 -11.26
CA PRO A 87 -3.99 10.89 -11.24
C PRO A 87 -3.91 10.20 -12.60
N ASP A 88 -2.69 9.83 -13.01
CA ASP A 88 -2.44 9.08 -14.25
C ASP A 88 -3.00 7.64 -14.24
N ASN A 89 -3.43 7.15 -13.07
CA ASN A 89 -3.94 5.80 -12.80
C ASN A 89 -3.03 4.67 -13.33
N SER A 90 -1.72 4.91 -13.37
CA SER A 90 -0.76 3.96 -13.93
C SER A 90 -0.65 2.68 -13.08
N PRO A 91 -0.63 1.48 -13.69
CA PRO A 91 -0.30 0.23 -12.99
C PRO A 91 1.06 0.25 -12.26
N SER A 92 1.99 1.12 -12.69
CA SER A 92 3.30 1.27 -12.05
C SER A 92 3.23 1.67 -10.57
N HIS A 93 2.12 2.25 -10.12
CA HIS A 93 1.94 2.61 -8.72
C HIS A 93 1.98 1.38 -7.80
N ILE A 94 1.56 0.21 -8.28
CA ILE A 94 1.65 -1.07 -7.55
C ILE A 94 3.11 -1.34 -7.19
N ASP A 95 4.00 -1.30 -8.17
CA ASP A 95 5.42 -1.58 -7.98
C ASP A 95 6.09 -0.49 -7.14
N ALA A 96 5.73 0.78 -7.37
CA ALA A 96 6.25 1.90 -6.59
C ALA A 96 5.87 1.81 -5.10
N THR A 97 4.69 1.27 -4.79
CA THR A 97 4.24 1.10 -3.40
C THR A 97 4.84 -0.13 -2.77
N ARG A 98 4.98 -1.23 -3.54
CA ARG A 98 5.75 -2.41 -3.11
C ARG A 98 7.17 -2.02 -2.71
N GLN A 99 7.84 -1.24 -3.56
CA GLN A 99 9.22 -0.81 -3.30
C GLN A 99 9.31 0.08 -2.06
N TYR A 100 8.40 1.05 -1.92
CA TYR A 100 8.37 1.92 -0.75
C TYR A 100 8.29 1.16 0.58
N ILE A 101 7.40 0.15 0.66
CA ILE A 101 7.24 -0.65 1.88
C ILE A 101 8.51 -1.47 2.16
N ARG A 102 9.15 -2.02 1.12
CA ARG A 102 10.41 -2.75 1.25
C ARG A 102 11.56 -1.85 1.74
N ASP A 103 11.70 -0.67 1.15
CA ASP A 103 12.70 0.31 1.57
C ASP A 103 12.47 0.75 3.02
N PHE A 104 11.20 0.96 3.40
CA PHE A 104 10.87 1.30 4.78
C PHE A 104 11.29 0.20 5.75
N ASP A 105 10.99 -1.07 5.45
CA ASP A 105 11.37 -2.21 6.29
C ASP A 105 12.88 -2.40 6.38
N GLU A 106 13.59 -2.29 5.25
CA GLU A 106 15.06 -2.37 5.19
C GLU A 106 15.70 -1.25 6.01
N LEU A 107 15.34 0.00 5.74
CA LEU A 107 15.87 1.16 6.45
C LEU A 107 15.48 1.15 7.92
N ASN A 108 14.32 0.62 8.27
CA ASN A 108 13.92 0.47 9.66
C ASN A 108 14.91 -0.46 10.38
N ASN A 109 15.27 -1.61 9.81
CA ASN A 109 16.24 -2.52 10.42
C ASN A 109 17.65 -1.91 10.56
N GLU A 110 18.04 -1.02 9.65
CA GLU A 110 19.36 -0.38 9.64
C GLU A 110 19.47 0.88 10.54
N SER A 111 18.34 1.46 10.94
CA SER A 111 18.31 2.72 11.69
C SER A 111 18.15 2.47 13.18
N GLU A 112 18.85 3.23 14.02
CA GLU A 112 18.74 3.10 15.48
C GLU A 112 17.60 3.96 16.05
N THR A 113 17.24 5.03 15.34
CA THR A 113 16.25 6.01 15.82
C THR A 113 15.18 6.30 14.78
N ALA A 114 14.00 6.73 15.23
CA ALA A 114 12.92 7.19 14.36
C ALA A 114 13.38 8.33 13.45
N ARG A 115 14.24 9.22 13.96
CA ARG A 115 14.77 10.36 13.19
C ARG A 115 15.69 9.90 12.06
N GLN A 116 16.60 8.96 12.31
CA GLN A 116 17.47 8.40 11.28
C GLN A 116 16.65 7.73 10.17
N LEU A 117 15.65 6.92 10.54
CA LEU A 117 14.75 6.28 9.58
C LEU A 117 14.00 7.32 8.74
N TYR A 118 13.46 8.35 9.40
CA TYR A 118 12.73 9.43 8.75
C TYR A 118 13.58 10.17 7.72
N ASP A 119 14.78 10.60 8.11
CA ASP A 119 15.68 11.35 7.23
C ASP A 119 16.15 10.50 6.04
N ARG A 120 16.39 9.19 6.24
CA ARG A 120 16.76 8.28 5.14
C ARG A 120 15.61 8.03 4.17
N MET A 121 14.39 7.84 4.67
CA MET A 121 13.20 7.70 3.82
C MET A 121 12.91 8.97 3.01
N LEU A 122 13.09 10.15 3.61
CA LEU A 122 12.99 11.42 2.89
C LEU A 122 14.07 11.57 1.82
N ALA A 123 15.29 11.10 2.07
CA ALA A 123 16.36 11.14 1.07
C ALA A 123 16.06 10.25 -0.15
N LEU A 124 15.41 9.09 0.06
CA LEU A 124 14.99 8.21 -1.03
C LEU A 124 13.76 8.74 -1.79
N TYR A 125 12.86 9.43 -1.09
CA TYR A 125 11.57 9.86 -1.62
C TYR A 125 11.29 11.35 -1.35
N PRO A 126 12.13 12.28 -1.82
CA PRO A 126 12.05 13.69 -1.43
C PRO A 126 10.82 14.41 -1.97
N ASP A 127 10.30 13.96 -3.11
CA ASP A 127 9.19 14.62 -3.82
C ASP A 127 7.82 14.11 -3.36
N ARG A 128 7.77 13.13 -2.45
CA ARG A 128 6.50 12.64 -1.92
C ARG A 128 5.90 13.63 -0.93
N THR A 129 4.63 13.91 -1.12
CA THR A 129 3.83 14.73 -0.21
C THR A 129 3.54 14.01 1.11
N ASN A 130 2.98 14.73 2.09
CA ASN A 130 2.59 14.21 3.40
C ASN A 130 3.74 13.64 4.26
N PRO A 131 4.83 14.40 4.50
CA PRO A 131 5.93 13.95 5.36
C PRO A 131 5.50 13.67 6.81
N GLY A 132 4.40 14.29 7.28
CA GLY A 132 3.84 13.99 8.61
C GLY A 132 3.41 12.54 8.79
N SER A 133 2.93 11.89 7.73
CA SER A 133 2.58 10.46 7.76
C SER A 133 3.82 9.57 7.88
N LEU A 134 4.90 9.93 7.19
CA LEU A 134 6.19 9.27 7.36
C LEU A 134 6.69 9.45 8.81
N TRP A 135 6.64 10.67 9.36
CA TRP A 135 7.07 10.96 10.74
C TRP A 135 6.36 10.09 11.78
N ALA A 136 5.03 10.00 11.72
CA ALA A 136 4.27 9.15 12.63
C ALA A 136 4.63 7.67 12.47
N SER A 137 4.83 7.23 11.22
CA SER A 137 5.20 5.85 10.90
C SER A 137 6.55 5.45 11.46
N THR A 138 7.57 6.30 11.32
CA THR A 138 8.93 6.02 11.82
C THR A 138 8.99 6.00 13.34
N HIS A 139 8.23 6.89 14.00
CA HIS A 139 8.12 6.89 15.46
C HIS A 139 7.46 5.61 15.97
N THR A 140 6.31 5.24 15.40
CA THR A 140 5.59 4.03 15.83
C THR A 140 6.43 2.77 15.61
N ALA A 141 7.10 2.66 14.46
CA ALA A 141 7.98 1.52 14.16
C ALA A 141 9.11 1.37 15.20
N LYS A 142 9.77 2.47 15.57
CA LYS A 142 10.89 2.45 16.52
C LYS A 142 10.49 2.41 17.98
N GLU A 143 9.26 2.75 18.32
CA GLU A 143 8.70 2.52 19.65
C GLU A 143 8.31 1.06 19.86
N ALA A 144 7.75 0.40 18.84
CA ALA A 144 7.36 -1.00 18.89
C ALA A 144 8.55 -1.97 19.09
N GLU A 145 9.76 -1.60 18.65
CA GLU A 145 10.99 -2.40 18.83
C GLU A 145 11.58 -2.34 20.24
N LYS A 146 11.14 -1.39 21.08
CA LYS A 146 11.65 -1.22 22.45
C LYS A 146 10.93 -2.09 23.48
N VAL A 147 9.89 -2.82 23.07
CA VAL A 147 9.00 -3.60 23.94
C VAL A 147 9.31 -5.09 23.83
#